data_AF-A0A847CGS9-F1
#
_entry.id   AF-A0A847CGS9-F1
#
_cell.length_a   1.000
_cell.length_b   1.000
_cell.length_c   1.000
_cell.angle_alpha   90.00
_cell.angle_beta   90.00
_cell.angle_gamma   90.00
#
_symmetry.space_group_name_H-M   'P 1'
#
loop_
_entity.id
_entity.type
_entity.pdbx_description
1 polymer ?
#
loop_
_entity_poly.entity_id
_entity_poly.type
_entity_poly.pdbx_seq_one_letter_code
_entity_poly.pdbx_strand_id
1 'polypeptide(L)' 'EYANAKNIELESMQKSLQSSDEFFRKLNDALSKIAESGGYSMILSLQESNAILWYSSSVDITDAVIAKLGI' A
#
# COMPACT_ATOMS: atom_id res chain seq x y z
N GLU A 1 26.80 9.63 1.40
CA GLU A 1 25.95 10.82 1.60
C GLU A 1 24.70 10.84 0.71
N TYR A 2 24.79 10.64 -0.61
CA TYR A 2 23.62 10.65 -1.52
C TYR A 2 22.49 9.67 -1.16
N ALA A 3 22.83 8.44 -0.74
CA ALA A 3 21.83 7.44 -0.36
C ALA A 3 21.04 7.83 0.91
N ASN A 4 21.70 8.46 1.89
CA ASN A 4 21.05 8.93 3.12
C ASN A 4 20.10 10.10 2.83
N ALA A 5 20.51 11.05 2.00
CA ALA A 5 19.65 12.18 1.61
C ALA A 5 18.39 11.70 0.89
N LYS A 6 18.52 10.73 -0.04
CA LYS A 6 17.40 10.16 -0.77
C LYS A 6 16.46 9.33 0.11
N ASN A 7 16.99 8.62 1.10
CA ASN A 7 16.16 7.91 2.08
C ASN A 7 15.35 8.88 2.95
N ILE A 8 15.96 9.98 3.40
CA ILE A 8 15.25 11.02 4.20
C ILE A 8 14.13 11.66 3.37
N GLU A 9 14.36 11.90 2.08
CA GLU A 9 13.33 12.40 1.16
C GLU A 9 12.17 11.41 1.00
N LEU A 10 12.48 10.13 0.81
CA LEU A 10 11.47 9.06 0.72
C LEU A 10 10.64 8.95 2.02
N GLU A 11 11.28 9.01 3.19
CA GLU A 11 10.59 9.00 4.48
C GLU A 11 9.70 10.24 4.68
N SER A 12 10.16 11.41 4.23
CA SER A 12 9.38 12.64 4.28
C SER A 12 8.15 12.58 3.37
N MET A 13 8.32 12.07 2.14
CA MET A 13 7.22 11.82 1.21
C MET A 13 6.23 10.80 1.76
N GLN A 14 6.72 9.73 2.39
CA GLN A 14 5.86 8.73 3.03
C GLN A 14 5.00 9.36 4.13
N LYS A 15 5.60 10.20 5.00
CA LYS A 15 4.86 10.88 6.07
C LYS A 15 3.82 11.86 5.54
N SER A 16 4.12 12.60 4.48
CA SER A 16 3.17 13.55 3.90
C SER A 16 1.98 12.84 3.23
N LEU A 17 2.25 11.72 2.54
CA LEU A 17 1.21 10.84 2.00
C LEU A 17 0.36 10.22 3.11
N GLN A 18 0.97 9.84 4.23
CA GLN A 18 0.24 9.34 5.41
C GLN A 18 -0.65 10.41 6.07
N SER A 19 -0.37 11.69 5.89
CA SER A 19 -1.24 12.78 6.38
C SER A 19 -2.26 13.27 5.34
N SER A 20 -2.26 12.72 4.13
CA SER A 20 -3.12 13.18 3.03
C SER A 20 -4.45 12.43 3.01
N ASP A 21 -5.51 13.10 3.47
CA ASP A 21 -6.88 12.57 3.46
C ASP A 21 -7.35 12.17 2.05
N GLU A 22 -6.93 12.90 1.01
CA GLU A 22 -7.29 12.60 -0.38
C GLU A 22 -6.63 11.30 -0.85
N PHE A 23 -5.34 11.12 -0.56
CA PHE A 23 -4.62 9.92 -0.93
C PHE A 23 -5.19 8.70 -0.21
N PHE A 24 -5.42 8.79 1.10
CA PHE A 24 -6.02 7.71 1.88
C PHE A 24 -7.41 7.32 1.38
N ARG A 25 -8.24 8.29 0.97
CA ARG A 25 -9.53 8.00 0.35
C ARG A 25 -9.38 7.25 -0.97
N LYS A 26 -8.45 7.67 -1.83
CA LYS A 26 -8.18 6.98 -3.11
C LYS A 26 -7.66 5.56 -2.88
N LEU A 27 -6.75 5.39 -1.93
CA LEU A 27 -6.21 4.09 -1.53
C LEU A 27 -7.31 3.16 -1.02
N ASN A 28 -8.15 3.61 -0.09
CA ASN A 28 -9.26 2.81 0.42
C ASN A 28 -10.26 2.43 -0.68
N ASP A 29 -10.62 3.35 -1.57
CA ASP A 29 -11.51 3.05 -2.71
C ASP A 29 -10.89 2.02 -3.67
N ALA A 30 -9.58 2.12 -3.94
CA ALA A 30 -8.86 1.13 -4.75
C ALA A 30 -8.86 -0.25 -4.09
N LEU A 31 -8.55 -0.31 -2.78
CA LEU A 31 -8.55 -1.55 -2.00
C LEU A 31 -9.93 -2.20 -1.97
N SER A 32 -11.00 -1.43 -1.71
CA SER A 32 -12.38 -1.94 -1.69
C SER A 32 -12.79 -2.53 -3.04
N LYS A 33 -12.53 -1.83 -4.15
CA LYS A 33 -12.89 -2.33 -5.49
C LYS A 33 -12.16 -3.61 -5.85
N ILE A 34 -10.88 -3.70 -5.51
CA ILE A 34 -10.08 -4.90 -5.74
C ILE A 34 -10.59 -6.04 -4.85
N ALA A 35 -10.87 -5.77 -3.57
CA ALA A 35 -11.42 -6.74 -2.63
C ALA A 35 -12.73 -7.35 -3.15
N GLU A 36 -13.68 -6.51 -3.56
CA GLU A 36 -14.98 -6.93 -4.08
C GLU A 36 -14.84 -7.76 -5.36
N SER A 37 -14.00 -7.31 -6.31
CA SER A 37 -13.82 -8.02 -7.58
C SER A 37 -13.04 -9.33 -7.48
N GLY A 38 -12.10 -9.41 -6.53
CA GLY A 38 -11.27 -10.59 -6.28
C GLY A 38 -11.87 -11.57 -5.27
N GLY A 39 -13.01 -11.23 -4.65
CA GLY A 39 -13.64 -12.05 -3.62
C GLY A 39 -12.87 -12.10 -2.30
N TYR A 40 -12.10 -11.05 -1.99
CA TYR A 40 -11.35 -10.95 -0.74
C TYR A 40 -12.22 -10.35 0.37
N SER A 41 -12.32 -11.05 1.50
CA SER A 41 -13.04 -10.55 2.67
C SER A 41 -12.17 -9.71 3.61
N MET A 42 -10.84 -9.80 3.48
CA MET A 42 -9.87 -9.12 4.34
C MET A 42 -8.59 -8.85 3.56
N ILE A 43 -8.04 -7.65 3.75
CA ILE A 43 -6.73 -7.25 3.24
C ILE A 43 -5.84 -6.95 4.45
N LEU A 44 -4.62 -7.48 4.45
CA LEU A 44 -3.66 -7.32 5.53
C LEU A 44 -2.40 -6.63 5.00
N SER A 45 -1.90 -5.64 5.75
CA SER A 45 -0.61 -5.01 5.47
C SER A 45 0.53 -5.87 6.01
N LEU A 46 1.43 -6.32 5.12
CA LEU A 46 2.67 -7.02 5.51
C LEU A 46 3.62 -6.10 6.29
N GLN A 47 3.54 -4.78 6.07
CA GLN A 47 4.43 -3.81 6.73
C GLN A 47 4.06 -3.59 8.20
N GLU A 48 2.77 -3.71 8.53
CA GLU A 48 2.27 -3.52 9.90
C GLU A 48 2.10 -4.86 10.66
N SER A 49 2.01 -5.98 9.93
CA SER A 49 1.71 -7.28 10.51
C SER A 49 2.96 -8.12 10.71
N ASN A 50 3.63 -7.93 11.85
CA ASN A 50 4.72 -8.82 12.30
C ASN A 50 4.28 -10.30 12.51
N ALA A 51 2.97 -10.57 12.46
CA ALA A 51 2.40 -11.90 12.64
C ALA A 51 2.25 -12.72 11.34
N ILE A 52 2.43 -12.12 10.16
CA ILE A 52 2.35 -12.85 8.89
C ILE A 52 3.70 -13.49 8.60
N LEU A 53 3.84 -14.77 8.93
CA LEU A 53 5.08 -15.53 8.75
C LEU A 53 5.27 -16.04 7.32
N TRP A 54 4.18 -16.21 6.57
CA TRP A 54 4.20 -16.70 5.19
C TRP A 54 2.97 -16.24 4.42
N TYR A 55 3.16 -15.92 3.14
CA TYR A 55 2.09 -15.65 2.17
C TYR A 55 2.53 -16.11 0.77
N SER A 56 1.56 -16.27 -0.14
CA SER A 56 1.84 -16.55 -1.55
C SER A 56 1.76 -15.26 -2.36
N SER A 57 2.66 -15.08 -3.33
CA SER A 57 2.57 -13.96 -4.29
C SER A 57 1.29 -13.98 -5.13
N SER A 58 0.63 -15.14 -5.25
CA SER A 58 -0.65 -15.27 -5.97
C SER A 58 -1.84 -14.55 -5.30
N VAL A 59 -1.73 -14.24 -4.00
CA VAL A 59 -2.76 -13.51 -3.25
C VAL A 59 -2.33 -12.07 -2.91
N ASP A 60 -1.14 -11.66 -3.35
CA ASP A 60 -0.66 -10.30 -3.19
C ASP A 60 -1.35 -9.38 -4.21
N ILE A 61 -1.99 -8.32 -3.71
CA ILE A 61 -2.74 -7.36 -4.53
C ILE A 61 -1.99 -6.04 -4.72
N THR A 62 -0.77 -5.90 -4.23
CA THR A 62 -0.01 -4.64 -4.21
C THR A 62 0.10 -4.02 -5.59
N ASP A 63 0.50 -4.80 -6.60
CA ASP A 63 0.62 -4.31 -7.98
C ASP A 63 -0.73 -3.92 -8.59
N ALA A 64 -1.79 -4.66 -8.26
CA ALA A 64 -3.15 -4.34 -8.71
C ALA A 64 -3.63 -3.01 -8.11
N VAL A 65 -3.32 -2.75 -6.83
CA VAL A 65 -3.64 -1.49 -6.14
C VAL A 65 -2.86 -0.32 -6.75
N ILE A 66 -1.57 -0.49 -7.02
CA ILE A 66 -0.73 0.54 -7.67
C ILE A 66 -1.29 0.88 -9.05
N ALA A 67 -1.59 -0.13 -9.87
CA ALA A 67 -2.18 0.08 -11.20
C ALA A 67 -3.54 0.80 -11.12
N LYS A 68 -4.34 0.53 -10.08
CA LYS A 68 -5.64 1.19 -9.86
C LYS A 68 -5.51 2.65 -9.45
N LEU A 69 -4.48 3.00 -8.68
CA LEU A 69 -4.20 4.36 -8.24
C LEU A 69 -3.65 5.26 -9.34
N GLY A 70 -3.10 4.68 -10.42
CA GLY A 70 -2.59 5.40 -11.58
C GLY A 70 -1.34 6.23 -11.29
N ILE A 71 -0.51 5.73 -10.37
CA ILE A 71 0.79 6.30 -9.95
C ILE A 71 1.96 5.52 -10.53
#